data_AF-A0A1I1GMY5-F1
#
_entry.id   AF-A0A1I1GMY5-F1
#
_cell.length_a   1.000
_cell.length_b   1.000
_cell.length_c   1.000
_cell.angle_alpha   90.00
_cell.angle_beta   90.00
_cell.angle_gamma   90.00
#
_symmetry.space_group_name_H-M   'P 1'
#
loop_
_entity.id
_entity.type
_entity.pdbx_description
1 polymer ?
#
loop_
_entity_poly.entity_id
_entity_poly.type
_entity_poly.pdbx_seq_one_letter_code
_entity_poly.pdbx_strand_id
1 'polypeptide(L)'
;MQRLLTGLVIMVLLGSCGEKIPEGVISPKKMPDVLLDVHLADGQLTSMPIDSARIYRQAYYSAIFDRYGIDSAALIQSIAFYSTRPYLFDELYSVVEKRLQELNMAEQKAMEEEYKARHREDSIRNARRVDSLNRITRDSLDFKRKRYLLYVEVPDTTFAESKAVPVTHERLRRRMMEVLRLADEAEPRHPAPPAIPPSRQPTPTPAPPPKGIKPPTARPSERIK
;
A
#
# COMPACT_ATOMS: atom_id res chain seq x y z
N MET A 1 8.91 -11.11 82.67
CA MET A 1 9.12 -9.93 81.80
C MET A 1 9.27 -10.28 80.31
N GLN A 2 10.02 -11.30 79.91
CA GLN A 2 10.21 -11.67 78.48
C GLN A 2 8.92 -12.00 77.71
N ARG A 3 7.92 -12.64 78.33
CA ARG A 3 6.67 -13.05 77.66
C ARG A 3 5.73 -11.90 77.30
N LEU A 4 5.85 -10.77 78.00
CA LEU A 4 5.11 -9.54 77.69
C LEU A 4 5.77 -8.78 76.54
N LEU A 5 7.11 -8.80 76.49
CA LEU A 5 7.88 -8.19 75.41
C LEU A 5 7.63 -8.87 74.06
N THR A 6 7.54 -10.21 74.04
CA THR A 6 7.22 -10.97 72.82
C THR A 6 5.81 -10.70 72.31
N GLY A 7 4.83 -10.53 73.21
CA GLY A 7 3.46 -10.17 72.84
C GLY A 7 3.35 -8.77 72.25
N LEU A 8 4.07 -7.79 72.82
CA LEU A 8 4.12 -6.41 72.34
C LEU A 8 4.77 -6.32 70.94
N VAL A 9 5.86 -7.06 70.73
CA VAL A 9 6.57 -7.11 69.42
C VAL A 9 5.68 -7.73 68.33
N ILE A 10 4.96 -8.81 68.64
CA ILE A 10 4.01 -9.44 67.70
C ILE A 10 2.83 -8.50 67.38
N MET A 11 2.33 -7.75 68.36
CA MET A 11 1.25 -6.78 68.13
C MET A 11 1.71 -5.61 67.24
N VAL A 12 2.94 -5.12 67.42
CA VAL A 12 3.52 -4.06 66.56
C VAL A 12 3.77 -4.56 65.14
N LEU A 13 4.19 -5.82 64.97
CA LEU A 13 4.35 -6.44 63.64
C LEU A 13 3.02 -6.63 62.90
N LEU A 14 1.93 -6.92 63.60
CA LEU A 14 0.59 -7.07 63.01
C LEU A 14 -0.05 -5.74 62.61
N GLY A 15 0.37 -4.62 63.20
CA GLY A 15 -0.11 -3.27 62.87
C GLY A 15 0.61 -2.59 61.69
N SER A 16 1.67 -3.19 61.15
CA SER A 16 2.51 -2.61 60.10
C SER A 16 1.98 -2.86 58.68
N CYS A 17 0.96 -3.70 58.52
CA CYS A 17 0.51 -4.12 57.19
C CYS A 17 -0.72 -3.34 56.73
N GLY A 18 -0.48 -2.26 55.98
CA GLY A 18 -1.52 -1.49 55.30
C GLY A 18 -1.03 -0.11 54.93
N GLU A 19 -0.24 0.00 53.86
CA GLU A 19 0.13 1.30 53.28
C GLU A 19 -1.16 2.00 52.84
N LYS A 20 -1.56 3.05 53.57
CA LYS A 20 -2.74 3.83 53.22
C LYS A 20 -2.38 4.71 52.02
N ILE A 21 -3.12 4.56 50.94
CA ILE A 21 -3.03 5.47 49.80
C ILE A 21 -3.50 6.85 50.29
N PRO A 22 -2.68 7.91 50.15
CA PRO A 22 -3.06 9.25 50.61
C PRO A 22 -4.22 9.78 49.76
N GLU A 23 -5.01 10.67 50.35
CA GLU A 23 -6.07 11.37 49.63
C GLU A 23 -5.46 12.15 48.45
N GLY A 24 -6.13 12.10 47.28
CA GLY A 24 -5.64 12.73 46.05
C GLY A 24 -4.80 11.81 45.13
N VAL A 25 -4.40 10.63 45.61
CA VAL A 25 -3.75 9.63 44.75
C VAL A 25 -4.79 8.70 44.12
N ILE A 26 -4.71 8.57 42.79
CA ILE A 26 -5.52 7.67 41.98
C ILE A 26 -5.24 6.24 42.43
N SER A 27 -6.28 5.44 42.60
CA SER A 27 -6.13 4.07 43.10
C SER A 27 -5.40 3.16 42.11
N PRO A 28 -4.68 2.12 42.59
CA PRO A 28 -3.88 1.23 41.72
C PRO A 28 -4.74 0.45 40.72
N LYS A 29 -6.04 0.32 40.98
CA LYS A 29 -7.00 -0.31 40.05
C LYS A 29 -7.37 0.62 38.88
N LYS A 30 -7.41 1.93 39.10
CA LYS A 30 -7.80 2.94 38.09
C LYS A 30 -6.61 3.52 37.33
N MET A 31 -5.47 3.64 38.01
CA MET A 31 -4.28 4.29 37.45
C MET A 31 -3.78 3.66 36.13
N PRO A 32 -3.83 2.32 35.90
CA PRO A 32 -3.47 1.76 34.60
C PRO A 32 -4.36 2.23 33.45
N ASP A 33 -5.66 2.44 33.68
CA ASP A 33 -6.58 2.96 32.66
C ASP A 33 -6.26 4.42 32.34
N VAL A 34 -6.00 5.23 33.37
CA VAL A 34 -5.63 6.65 33.23
C VAL A 34 -4.32 6.79 32.47
N LEU A 35 -3.28 6.05 32.87
CA LEU A 35 -1.96 6.12 32.21
C LEU A 35 -2.00 5.61 30.78
N LEU A 36 -2.81 4.59 30.49
CA LEU A 36 -3.02 4.14 29.11
C LEU A 36 -3.55 5.28 28.24
N ASP A 37 -4.62 5.96 28.67
CA ASP A 37 -5.21 7.06 27.90
C ASP A 37 -4.27 8.27 27.79
N VAL A 38 -3.52 8.59 28.85
CA VAL A 38 -2.49 9.65 28.82
C VAL A 38 -1.40 9.30 27.80
N HIS A 39 -0.88 8.07 27.79
CA HIS A 39 0.13 7.66 26.82
C HIS A 39 -0.39 7.64 25.39
N LEU A 40 -1.66 7.28 25.16
CA LEU A 40 -2.28 7.40 23.84
C LEU A 40 -2.39 8.86 23.39
N ALA A 41 -2.82 9.76 24.29
CA ALA A 41 -2.86 11.19 24.00
C ALA A 41 -1.48 11.77 23.73
N ASP A 42 -0.47 11.42 24.52
CA ASP A 42 0.92 11.85 24.31
C ASP A 42 1.51 11.33 23.01
N GLY A 43 1.23 10.07 22.66
CA GLY A 43 1.62 9.49 21.38
C GLY A 43 1.03 10.28 20.21
N GLN A 44 -0.25 10.65 20.31
CA GLN A 44 -0.93 11.47 19.30
C GLN A 44 -0.42 12.91 19.26
N LEU A 45 -0.12 13.53 20.40
CA LEU A 45 0.45 14.87 20.44
C LEU A 45 1.88 14.89 19.86
N THR A 46 2.64 13.82 20.06
CA THR A 46 4.01 13.69 19.56
C THR A 46 4.07 13.40 18.06
N SER A 47 3.04 12.78 17.50
CA SER A 47 2.95 12.52 16.05
C SER A 47 2.62 13.79 15.24
N MET A 48 2.19 14.87 15.89
CA MET A 48 1.79 16.13 15.26
C MET A 48 2.87 17.22 15.31
N PRO A 49 2.81 18.23 14.41
CA PRO A 49 3.62 19.45 14.53
C PRO A 49 3.39 20.16 15.88
N ILE A 50 4.43 20.77 16.42
CA ILE A 50 4.43 21.38 17.77
C ILE A 50 3.31 22.41 17.94
N ASP A 51 3.05 23.23 16.92
CA ASP A 51 2.00 24.25 16.96
C ASP A 51 0.61 23.62 17.08
N SER A 52 0.34 22.56 16.32
CA SER A 52 -0.91 21.79 16.40
C SER A 52 -1.04 21.09 17.75
N ALA A 53 0.03 20.43 18.21
CA ALA A 53 0.04 19.74 19.49
C ALA A 53 -0.28 20.70 20.65
N ARG A 54 0.20 21.95 20.61
CA ARG A 54 -0.11 22.96 21.62
C ARG A 54 -1.60 23.31 21.68
N ILE A 55 -2.29 23.31 20.54
CA ILE A 55 -3.73 23.59 20.46
C ILE A 55 -4.53 22.43 21.07
N TYR A 56 -4.18 21.18 20.73
CA TYR A 56 -4.95 20.01 21.15
C TYR A 56 -4.62 19.49 22.55
N ARG A 57 -3.45 19.81 23.09
CA ARG A 57 -3.01 19.30 24.40
C ARG A 57 -4.05 19.54 25.50
N GLN A 58 -4.56 20.76 25.62
CA GLN A 58 -5.55 21.08 26.66
C GLN A 58 -6.83 20.27 26.49
N ALA A 59 -7.30 20.10 25.25
CA ALA A 59 -8.52 19.35 24.95
C ALA A 59 -8.36 17.85 25.28
N TYR A 60 -7.21 17.24 24.98
CA TYR A 60 -6.97 15.84 25.29
C TYR A 60 -6.89 15.59 26.79
N TYR A 61 -6.09 16.37 27.51
CA TYR A 61 -5.94 16.19 28.95
C TYR A 61 -7.22 16.51 29.72
N SER A 62 -7.98 17.55 29.32
CA SER A 62 -9.30 17.81 29.92
C SER A 62 -10.28 16.67 29.71
N ALA A 63 -10.35 16.11 28.49
CA ALA A 63 -11.22 14.96 28.22
C ALA A 63 -10.86 13.72 29.06
N ILE A 64 -9.56 13.47 29.29
CA ILE A 64 -9.10 12.38 30.15
C ILE A 64 -9.50 12.66 31.60
N PHE A 65 -9.27 13.87 32.09
CA PHE A 65 -9.59 14.28 33.46
C PHE A 65 -11.10 14.16 33.74
N ASP A 66 -11.93 14.62 32.82
CA ASP A 66 -13.40 14.52 32.91
C ASP A 66 -13.86 13.06 32.90
N ARG A 67 -13.28 12.21 32.04
CA ARG A 67 -13.64 10.78 31.94
C ARG A 67 -13.41 10.03 33.24
N TYR A 68 -12.32 10.32 33.95
CA TYR A 68 -11.95 9.61 35.18
C TYR A 68 -12.33 10.34 36.46
N GLY A 69 -12.84 11.58 36.37
CA GLY A 69 -13.15 12.42 37.52
C GLY A 69 -11.91 12.78 38.34
N ILE A 70 -10.81 13.07 37.65
CA ILE A 70 -9.51 13.42 38.25
C ILE A 70 -9.10 14.82 37.83
N ASP A 71 -8.10 15.39 38.48
CA ASP A 71 -7.47 16.66 38.08
C ASP A 71 -5.97 16.43 37.82
N SER A 72 -5.34 17.39 37.14
CA SER A 72 -3.91 17.48 36.90
C SER A 72 -3.08 17.28 38.18
N ALA A 73 -3.50 17.87 39.30
CA ALA A 73 -2.84 17.71 40.60
C ALA A 73 -2.88 16.26 41.08
N ALA A 74 -4.02 15.59 40.94
CA ALA A 74 -4.19 14.19 41.33
C ALA A 74 -3.29 13.28 40.49
N LEU A 75 -3.20 13.52 39.18
CA LEU A 75 -2.30 12.77 38.30
C LEU A 75 -0.83 12.95 38.69
N ILE A 76 -0.38 14.20 38.90
CA ILE A 76 1.01 14.51 39.28
C ILE A 76 1.36 13.88 40.64
N GLN A 77 0.48 14.01 41.63
CA GLN A 77 0.66 13.40 42.95
C GLN A 77 0.70 11.87 42.86
N SER A 78 -0.13 11.27 42.01
CA SER A 78 -0.15 9.82 41.80
C SER A 78 1.15 9.32 41.18
N ILE A 79 1.65 10.01 40.15
CA ILE A 79 2.93 9.67 39.52
C ILE A 79 4.07 9.76 40.54
N ALA A 80 4.12 10.84 41.33
CA ALA A 80 5.12 11.00 42.38
C ALA A 80 4.99 9.94 43.49
N PHE A 81 3.76 9.54 43.85
CA PHE A 81 3.52 8.49 44.82
C PHE A 81 3.99 7.13 44.30
N TYR A 82 3.65 6.76 43.07
CA TYR A 82 4.04 5.46 42.53
C TYR A 82 5.52 5.37 42.17
N SER A 83 6.16 6.47 41.75
CA SER A 83 7.59 6.48 41.42
C SER A 83 8.50 6.20 42.62
N THR A 84 8.04 6.47 43.85
CA THR A 84 8.75 6.11 45.09
C THR A 84 8.61 4.63 45.47
N ARG A 85 7.78 3.87 44.74
CA ARG A 85 7.48 2.45 45.01
C ARG A 85 7.70 1.59 43.76
N PRO A 86 8.95 1.19 43.47
CA PRO A 86 9.31 0.52 42.22
C PRO A 86 8.49 -0.74 41.93
N TYR A 87 8.21 -1.57 42.93
CA TYR A 87 7.45 -2.82 42.74
C TYR A 87 6.01 -2.57 42.28
N LEU A 88 5.32 -1.61 42.91
CA LEU A 88 3.95 -1.25 42.53
C LEU A 88 3.93 -0.57 41.16
N PHE A 89 4.92 0.28 40.89
CA PHE A 89 5.03 0.96 39.60
C PHE A 89 5.27 -0.02 38.45
N ASP A 90 6.14 -1.03 38.65
CA ASP A 90 6.41 -2.08 37.67
C ASP A 90 5.17 -2.91 37.37
N GLU A 91 4.44 -3.36 38.41
CA GLU A 91 3.17 -4.09 38.24
C GLU A 91 2.17 -3.25 37.44
N LEU A 92 2.05 -1.96 37.77
CA LEU A 92 1.17 -1.03 37.07
C LEU A 92 1.55 -0.89 35.59
N TYR A 93 2.84 -0.69 35.29
CA TYR A 93 3.31 -0.51 33.92
C TYR A 93 3.21 -1.80 33.10
N SER A 94 3.36 -2.97 33.73
CA SER A 94 3.16 -4.26 33.05
C SER A 94 1.72 -4.40 32.51
N VAL A 95 0.73 -3.89 33.24
CA VAL A 95 -0.67 -3.86 32.79
C VAL A 95 -0.86 -2.89 31.64
N VAL A 96 -0.26 -1.70 31.72
CA VAL A 96 -0.33 -0.68 30.65
C VAL A 96 0.33 -1.20 29.38
N GLU A 97 1.53 -1.77 29.48
CA GLU A 97 2.27 -2.34 28.36
C GLU A 97 1.48 -3.45 27.68
N LYS A 98 0.94 -4.39 28.45
CA LYS A 98 0.12 -5.48 27.91
C LYS A 98 -1.07 -4.95 27.10
N ARG A 99 -1.76 -3.93 27.60
CA ARG A 99 -2.91 -3.33 26.89
C ARG A 99 -2.48 -2.58 25.63
N LEU A 100 -1.37 -1.84 25.68
CA LEU A 100 -0.81 -1.20 24.49
C LEU A 100 -0.41 -2.22 23.43
N GLN A 101 0.18 -3.35 23.83
CA GLN A 101 0.51 -4.45 22.93
C GLN A 101 -0.76 -5.06 22.31
N GLU A 102 -1.81 -5.31 23.10
CA GLU A 102 -3.09 -5.81 22.61
C GLU A 102 -3.73 -4.86 21.58
N LEU A 103 -3.74 -3.55 21.85
CA LEU A 103 -4.21 -2.53 20.90
C LEU A 103 -3.40 -2.53 19.61
N ASN A 104 -2.07 -2.52 19.71
CA ASN A 104 -1.19 -2.54 18.54
C ASN A 104 -1.37 -3.78 17.68
N MET A 105 -1.53 -4.96 18.29
CA MET A 105 -1.75 -6.22 17.57
C MET A 105 -3.10 -6.21 16.86
N ALA A 106 -4.15 -5.66 17.48
CA ALA A 106 -5.46 -5.52 16.87
C ALA A 106 -5.42 -4.59 15.64
N GLU A 107 -4.75 -3.44 15.75
CA GLU A 107 -4.57 -2.49 14.64
C GLU A 107 -3.75 -3.11 13.50
N GLN A 108 -2.64 -3.79 13.82
CA GLN A 108 -1.81 -4.46 12.81
C GLN A 108 -2.59 -5.53 12.04
N LYS A 109 -3.41 -6.31 12.74
CA LYS A 109 -4.25 -7.34 12.12
C LYS A 109 -5.30 -6.71 11.20
N ALA A 110 -5.97 -5.65 11.63
CA ALA A 110 -6.94 -4.93 10.80
C ALA A 110 -6.29 -4.36 9.53
N MET A 111 -5.12 -3.74 9.67
CA MET A 111 -4.30 -3.23 8.57
C MET A 111 -3.88 -4.34 7.59
N GLU A 112 -3.47 -5.50 8.11
CA GLU A 112 -3.07 -6.65 7.29
C GLU A 112 -4.26 -7.23 6.50
N GLU A 113 -5.43 -7.34 7.13
CA GLU A 113 -6.66 -7.80 6.48
C GLU A 113 -7.06 -6.84 5.34
N GLU A 114 -7.00 -5.54 5.58
CA GLU A 114 -7.28 -4.51 4.58
C GLU A 114 -6.27 -4.55 3.41
N TYR A 115 -4.98 -4.68 3.73
CA TYR A 115 -3.92 -4.84 2.74
C TYR A 115 -4.15 -6.09 1.87
N LYS A 116 -4.43 -7.25 2.49
CA LYS A 116 -4.72 -8.50 1.76
C LYS A 116 -5.95 -8.37 0.85
N ALA A 117 -6.99 -7.67 1.31
CA ALA A 117 -8.18 -7.40 0.49
C ALA A 117 -7.81 -6.59 -0.76
N ARG A 118 -7.09 -5.47 -0.60
CA ARG A 118 -6.59 -4.65 -1.71
C ARG A 118 -5.73 -5.47 -2.68
N HIS A 119 -4.79 -6.26 -2.16
CA HIS A 119 -3.94 -7.10 -3.00
C HIS A 119 -4.72 -8.15 -3.79
N ARG A 120 -5.76 -8.73 -3.20
CA ARG A 120 -6.62 -9.70 -3.88
C ARG A 120 -7.36 -9.06 -5.06
N GLU A 121 -7.91 -7.86 -4.87
CA GLU A 121 -8.59 -7.11 -5.92
C GLU A 121 -7.64 -6.75 -7.07
N ASP A 122 -6.46 -6.24 -6.74
CA ASP A 122 -5.40 -5.93 -7.71
C ASP A 122 -4.97 -7.18 -8.48
N SER A 123 -4.80 -8.30 -7.79
CA SER A 123 -4.43 -9.58 -8.41
C SER A 123 -5.50 -10.06 -9.39
N ILE A 124 -6.78 -9.96 -9.01
CA ILE A 124 -7.90 -10.34 -9.89
C ILE A 124 -7.95 -9.42 -11.12
N ARG A 125 -7.79 -8.11 -10.93
CA ARG A 125 -7.76 -7.13 -12.03
C ARG A 125 -6.61 -7.43 -12.99
N ASN A 126 -5.42 -7.72 -12.44
CA ASN A 126 -4.24 -8.04 -13.23
C ASN A 126 -4.42 -9.36 -14.00
N ALA A 127 -4.94 -10.40 -13.36
CA ALA A 127 -5.24 -11.68 -14.02
C ALA A 127 -6.20 -11.49 -15.22
N ARG A 128 -7.28 -10.72 -15.05
CA ARG A 128 -8.22 -10.38 -16.14
C ARG A 128 -7.54 -9.61 -17.27
N ARG A 129 -6.66 -8.65 -16.94
CA ARG A 129 -5.89 -7.89 -17.93
C ARG A 129 -4.99 -8.81 -18.75
N VAL A 130 -4.22 -9.67 -18.09
CA VAL A 130 -3.31 -10.61 -18.74
C VAL A 130 -4.08 -11.58 -19.64
N ASP A 131 -5.21 -12.13 -19.17
CA ASP A 131 -6.05 -13.01 -19.99
C ASP A 131 -6.57 -12.31 -21.25
N SER A 132 -7.06 -11.07 -21.12
CA SER A 132 -7.53 -10.28 -22.26
C SER A 132 -6.42 -10.02 -23.30
N LEU A 133 -5.20 -9.72 -22.84
CA LEU A 133 -4.05 -9.53 -23.72
C LEU A 133 -3.67 -10.84 -24.42
N ASN A 134 -3.67 -11.96 -23.68
CA ASN A 134 -3.39 -13.28 -24.23
C ASN A 134 -4.45 -13.75 -25.24
N ARG A 135 -5.70 -13.33 -25.08
CA ARG A 135 -6.75 -13.57 -26.08
C ARG A 135 -6.47 -12.79 -27.36
N ILE A 136 -6.21 -11.49 -27.26
CA ILE A 136 -5.91 -10.63 -28.42
C ILE A 136 -4.66 -11.14 -29.17
N THR A 137 -3.61 -11.54 -28.46
CA THR A 137 -2.40 -12.07 -29.10
C THR A 137 -2.69 -13.38 -29.84
N ARG A 138 -3.45 -14.31 -29.24
CA ARG A 138 -3.89 -15.54 -29.93
C ARG A 138 -4.71 -15.24 -31.17
N ASP A 139 -5.68 -14.35 -31.09
CA ASP A 139 -6.53 -13.95 -32.22
C ASP A 139 -5.68 -13.33 -33.34
N SER A 140 -4.68 -12.49 -32.99
CA SER A 140 -3.77 -11.90 -33.97
C SER A 140 -2.88 -12.94 -34.67
N LEU A 141 -2.45 -13.98 -33.95
CA LEU A 141 -1.66 -15.08 -34.52
C LEU A 141 -2.52 -15.97 -35.42
N ASP A 142 -3.76 -16.26 -35.01
CA ASP A 142 -4.72 -17.01 -35.82
C ASP A 142 -5.07 -16.26 -37.11
N PHE A 143 -5.32 -14.95 -37.03
CA PHE A 143 -5.52 -14.11 -38.21
C PHE A 143 -4.32 -14.14 -39.16
N LYS A 144 -3.09 -14.02 -38.64
CA LYS A 144 -1.87 -14.12 -39.46
C LYS A 144 -1.77 -15.48 -40.16
N ARG A 145 -2.05 -16.60 -39.47
CA ARG A 145 -2.06 -17.95 -40.05
C ARG A 145 -3.12 -18.10 -41.13
N LYS A 146 -4.37 -17.71 -40.85
CA LYS A 146 -5.47 -17.75 -41.82
C LYS A 146 -5.21 -16.88 -43.03
N ARG A 147 -4.54 -15.74 -42.86
CA ARG A 147 -4.11 -14.88 -43.97
C ARG A 147 -3.18 -15.63 -44.93
N TYR A 148 -2.29 -16.49 -44.46
CA TYR A 148 -1.44 -17.30 -45.35
C TYR A 148 -2.23 -18.34 -46.16
N LEU A 149 -3.39 -18.81 -45.68
CA LEU A 149 -4.32 -19.64 -46.46
C LEU A 149 -5.01 -18.85 -47.59
N LEU A 150 -4.97 -17.52 -47.53
CA LEU A 150 -5.39 -16.64 -48.61
C LEU A 150 -4.26 -16.38 -49.61
N TYR A 151 -3.22 -17.22 -49.67
CA TYR A 151 -2.25 -17.21 -50.75
C TYR A 151 -2.38 -18.51 -51.51
N VAL A 152 -2.31 -18.43 -52.83
CA VAL A 152 -2.32 -19.62 -53.70
C VAL A 152 -0.88 -19.89 -54.11
N GLU A 153 -0.44 -21.12 -53.89
CA GLU A 153 0.79 -21.62 -54.49
C GLU A 153 0.48 -21.97 -55.95
N VAL A 154 1.22 -21.36 -56.88
CA VAL A 154 1.04 -21.62 -58.30
C VAL A 154 1.73 -22.94 -58.62
N PRO A 155 1.04 -23.92 -59.25
CA PRO A 155 1.70 -25.15 -59.70
C PRO A 155 2.74 -24.78 -60.75
N ASP A 156 3.96 -25.26 -60.52
CA ASP A 156 5.21 -24.91 -61.21
C ASP A 156 5.08 -24.59 -62.70
N THR A 157 5.38 -23.34 -63.05
CA THR A 157 5.85 -22.96 -64.39
C THR A 157 7.27 -22.43 -64.25
N THR A 158 8.24 -23.35 -64.30
CA THR A 158 9.65 -23.30 -64.80
C THR A 158 10.43 -21.99 -64.97
N PHE A 159 10.01 -20.84 -64.43
CA PHE A 159 10.74 -19.58 -64.49
C PHE A 159 10.70 -18.91 -63.12
N ALA A 160 11.90 -18.83 -62.54
CA ALA A 160 12.35 -18.02 -61.41
C ALA A 160 11.28 -17.25 -60.61
N GLU A 161 11.23 -17.60 -59.32
CA GLU A 161 10.45 -17.01 -58.24
C GLU A 161 9.07 -17.65 -58.01
N SER A 162 9.09 -18.79 -57.31
CA SER A 162 7.97 -19.40 -56.58
C SER A 162 7.44 -18.49 -55.46
N LYS A 163 7.01 -17.28 -55.79
CA LYS A 163 6.46 -16.32 -54.84
C LYS A 163 4.96 -16.59 -54.69
N ALA A 164 4.55 -16.94 -53.48
CA ALA A 164 3.15 -17.05 -53.10
C ALA A 164 2.42 -15.74 -53.45
N VAL A 165 1.40 -15.80 -54.32
CA VAL A 165 0.63 -14.62 -54.73
C VAL A 165 -0.58 -14.47 -53.81
N PRO A 166 -0.85 -13.28 -53.25
CA PRO A 166 -2.04 -13.07 -52.43
C PRO A 166 -3.31 -13.29 -53.27
N VAL A 167 -4.31 -13.95 -52.67
CA VAL A 167 -5.67 -14.05 -53.22
C VAL A 167 -6.22 -12.63 -53.31
N THR A 168 -6.42 -12.15 -54.54
CA THR A 168 -7.01 -10.83 -54.79
C THR A 168 -8.48 -10.80 -54.39
N HIS A 169 -9.00 -9.60 -54.08
CA HIS A 169 -10.41 -9.39 -53.75
C HIS A 169 -11.34 -10.03 -54.80
N GLU A 170 -11.00 -9.92 -56.08
CA GLU A 170 -11.73 -10.53 -57.19
C GLU A 170 -11.79 -12.07 -57.13
N ARG A 171 -10.68 -12.74 -56.82
CA ARG A 171 -10.64 -14.21 -56.72
C ARG A 171 -11.43 -14.70 -55.51
N LEU A 172 -11.32 -14.00 -54.38
CA LEU A 172 -12.10 -14.33 -53.18
C LEU A 172 -13.59 -14.13 -53.43
N ARG A 173 -13.98 -13.01 -54.06
CA ARG A 173 -15.37 -12.71 -54.45
C ARG A 173 -15.92 -13.81 -55.34
N ARG A 174 -15.21 -14.16 -56.42
CA ARG A 174 -15.64 -15.23 -57.34
C ARG A 174 -15.86 -16.56 -56.61
N ARG A 175 -14.93 -16.97 -55.75
CA ARG A 175 -15.05 -18.19 -54.95
C ARG A 175 -16.24 -18.15 -53.99
N MET A 176 -16.51 -16.99 -53.39
CA MET A 176 -17.67 -16.80 -52.52
C MET A 176 -18.99 -16.85 -53.29
N MET A 177 -19.05 -16.25 -54.48
CA MET A 177 -20.22 -16.34 -55.38
C MET A 177 -20.50 -17.78 -55.81
N GLU A 178 -19.45 -18.54 -56.12
CA GLU A 178 -19.54 -19.96 -56.48
C GLU A 178 -20.08 -20.82 -55.31
N VAL A 179 -19.52 -20.67 -54.10
CA VAL A 179 -19.97 -21.39 -52.89
C VAL A 179 -21.44 -21.08 -52.56
N LEU A 180 -21.84 -19.82 -52.71
CA LEU A 180 -23.22 -19.37 -52.45
C LEU A 180 -24.17 -19.66 -53.62
N ARG A 181 -23.68 -20.21 -54.74
CA ARG A 181 -24.43 -20.49 -55.97
C ARG A 181 -25.16 -19.26 -56.54
N LEU A 182 -24.54 -18.09 -56.42
CA LEU A 182 -25.04 -16.83 -56.98
C LEU A 182 -24.36 -16.54 -58.33
N ALA A 183 -25.10 -15.96 -59.28
CA ALA A 183 -24.55 -15.58 -60.58
C ALA A 183 -23.46 -14.49 -60.41
N ASP A 184 -22.33 -14.67 -61.08
CA ASP A 184 -21.20 -13.75 -61.01
C ASP A 184 -21.48 -12.55 -61.94
N GLU A 185 -22.24 -11.56 -61.44
CA GLU A 185 -22.44 -10.30 -62.15
C GLU A 185 -21.07 -9.60 -62.30
N ALA A 186 -20.66 -9.36 -63.55
CA ALA A 186 -19.38 -8.73 -63.84
C ALA A 186 -19.37 -7.29 -63.33
N GLU A 187 -18.46 -6.95 -62.40
CA GLU A 187 -18.28 -5.56 -61.98
C GLU A 187 -17.90 -4.68 -63.17
N PRO A 188 -18.48 -3.47 -63.29
CA PRO A 188 -18.01 -2.50 -64.26
C PRO A 188 -16.55 -2.18 -63.97
N ARG A 189 -15.67 -2.29 -64.98
CA ARG A 189 -14.23 -2.01 -64.86
C ARG A 189 -14.05 -0.59 -64.32
N HIS A 190 -13.72 -0.45 -63.03
CA HIS A 190 -13.29 0.83 -62.51
C HIS A 190 -11.95 1.23 -63.15
N PRO A 191 -11.79 2.50 -63.56
CA PRO A 191 -10.52 2.98 -64.10
C PRO A 191 -9.41 2.78 -63.06
N ALA A 192 -8.23 2.38 -63.53
CA ALA A 192 -7.08 2.14 -62.67
C ALA A 192 -6.85 3.35 -61.74
N PRO A 193 -6.64 3.15 -60.43
CA PRO A 193 -6.30 4.25 -59.53
C PRO A 193 -5.01 4.91 -60.03
N PRO A 194 -4.90 6.25 -59.97
CA PRO A 194 -3.70 6.95 -60.41
C PRO A 194 -2.48 6.45 -59.63
N ALA A 195 -1.34 6.35 -60.31
CA ALA A 195 -0.09 5.91 -59.71
C ALA A 195 0.21 6.72 -58.44
N ILE A 196 0.32 6.04 -57.30
CA ILE A 196 0.73 6.65 -56.05
C ILE A 196 2.20 7.08 -56.24
N PRO A 197 2.55 8.37 -56.10
CA PRO A 197 3.93 8.80 -56.18
C PRO A 197 4.76 8.08 -55.10
N PRO A 198 6.06 7.81 -55.34
CA PRO A 198 6.90 7.10 -54.39
C PRO A 198 6.85 7.79 -53.02
N SER A 199 6.50 7.03 -51.99
CA SER A 199 6.54 7.51 -50.60
C SER A 199 7.92 8.10 -50.34
N ARG A 200 7.99 9.39 -49.98
CA ARG A 200 9.22 9.96 -49.41
C ARG A 200 9.60 9.06 -48.24
N GLN A 201 10.81 8.49 -48.31
CA GLN A 201 11.39 7.80 -47.16
C GLN A 201 11.39 8.80 -45.99
N PRO A 202 10.99 8.37 -44.77
CA PRO A 202 11.19 9.22 -43.60
C PRO A 202 12.68 9.54 -43.51
N THR A 203 12.99 10.84 -43.44
CA THR A 203 14.35 11.33 -43.17
C THR A 203 14.94 10.60 -41.97
N PRO A 204 16.22 10.21 -42.00
CA PRO A 204 16.84 9.56 -40.86
C PRO A 204 16.73 10.48 -39.64
N THR A 205 16.13 9.97 -38.57
CA THR A 205 16.12 10.61 -37.26
C THR A 205 17.56 10.95 -36.87
N PRO A 206 17.86 12.17 -36.40
CA PRO A 206 19.22 12.50 -35.95
C PRO A 206 19.65 11.56 -34.82
N ALA A 207 20.89 11.10 -34.91
CA ALA A 207 21.49 10.17 -33.95
C ALA A 207 21.37 10.69 -32.50
N PRO A 208 21.19 9.79 -31.52
CA PRO A 208 21.20 10.20 -30.11
C PRO A 208 22.56 10.82 -29.75
N PRO A 209 22.58 11.85 -28.88
CA PRO A 209 23.82 12.50 -28.48
C PRO A 209 24.76 11.52 -27.77
N PRO A 210 26.09 11.72 -27.88
CA PRO A 210 27.08 10.82 -27.32
C PRO A 210 26.93 10.68 -25.79
N LYS A 211 26.94 9.44 -25.31
CA LYS A 211 27.06 9.12 -23.88
C LYS A 211 28.39 9.64 -23.35
N GLY A 212 28.36 10.72 -22.58
CA GLY A 212 29.56 11.23 -21.92
C GLY A 212 29.45 12.68 -21.44
N ILE A 213 28.54 12.95 -20.50
CA ILE A 213 28.63 14.14 -19.66
C ILE A 213 28.68 13.64 -18.22
N LYS A 214 29.86 13.74 -17.58
CA LYS A 214 29.97 13.56 -16.13
C LYS A 214 29.17 14.70 -15.47
N PRO A 215 28.39 14.44 -14.41
CA PRO A 215 27.71 15.51 -13.70
C PRO A 215 28.73 16.52 -13.16
N PRO A 216 28.41 17.83 -13.14
CA PRO A 216 29.31 18.84 -12.62
C PRO A 216 29.55 18.60 -11.13
N THR A 217 30.81 18.41 -10.75
CA THR A 217 31.25 18.39 -9.35
C THR A 217 30.94 19.75 -8.74
N ALA A 218 30.10 19.78 -7.70
CA ALA A 218 29.83 21.00 -6.94
C ALA A 218 31.17 21.51 -6.34
N ARG A 219 31.50 22.77 -6.59
CA ARG A 219 32.61 23.43 -5.90
C ARG A 219 32.24 23.60 -4.42
N PRO A 220 33.15 23.35 -3.47
CA PRO A 220 32.89 23.65 -2.07
C PRO A 220 32.65 25.15 -1.92
N SER A 221 31.59 25.52 -1.21
CA SER A 221 31.30 26.89 -0.80
C SER A 221 32.50 27.44 0.00
N GLU A 222 33.16 28.47 -0.53
CA GLU A 222 34.09 29.28 0.24
C GLU A 222 33.35 29.88 1.44
N ARG A 223 33.90 29.65 2.65
CA ARG A 223 33.48 30.34 3.87
C ARG A 223 33.68 31.83 3.65
N ILE A 224 32.59 32.57 3.64
CA ILE A 224 32.60 34.00 3.89
C ILE A 224 32.91 34.16 5.40
N LYS A 225 33.99 34.90 5.68
CA LYS A 225 34.38 35.36 7.02
C LYS A 225 33.40 36.39 7.56
#